data_AF-A0A9D2MZU5-F1
#
_entry.id   AF-A0A9D2MZU5-F1
#
_cell.length_a   1.000
_cell.length_b   1.000
_cell.length_c   1.000
_cell.angle_alpha   90.00
_cell.angle_beta   90.00
_cell.angle_gamma   90.00
#
_symmetry.space_group_name_H-M   'P 1'
#
loop_
_entity.id
_entity.type
_entity.pdbx_description
1 polymer ?
#
loop_
_entity_poly.entity_id
_entity_poly.type
_entity_poly.pdbx_seq_one_letter_code
_entity_poly.pdbx_strand_id
1 'polypeptide(L)'
;ALIHLLIAHISGARGNRGSLKILGDIGSILELIGMYYVVLSMVVNGAVFGLDLVVSGIPVGTISISLVIIGFAVNFIFGNYEKSILQSVLDSLKDIVSMLLGVVNVFSDIVSYIRLWAVGLAGAAISSTVNEMVSPLLGHFIFIIFAVVVLVFGHGLNMILNVLSVIVHGIRLNTLEFSTHIGLSWSGHKYEPFEE
;
A
#
# COMPACT_ATOMS: atom_id res chain seq x y z
N ALA A 1 2.74 1.22 -5.30
CA ALA A 1 1.55 0.79 -4.55
C ALA A 1 0.38 0.57 -5.50
N LEU A 2 -0.30 1.66 -5.92
CA LEU A 2 -1.53 1.60 -6.71
C LEU A 2 -1.41 0.77 -8.01
N ILE A 3 -0.37 0.99 -8.81
CA ILE A 3 -0.19 0.25 -10.08
C ILE A 3 -0.01 -1.26 -9.85
N HIS A 4 0.73 -1.66 -8.82
CA HIS A 4 0.99 -3.07 -8.53
C HIS A 4 -0.28 -3.78 -8.05
N LEU A 5 -1.03 -3.16 -7.12
CA LEU A 5 -2.32 -3.68 -6.65
C LEU A 5 -3.37 -3.69 -7.77
N LEU A 6 -3.42 -2.66 -8.62
CA LEU A 6 -4.29 -2.64 -9.80
C LEU A 6 -3.99 -3.79 -10.76
N ILE A 7 -2.71 -4.09 -11.02
CA ILE A 7 -2.32 -5.22 -11.87
C ILE A 7 -2.83 -6.55 -11.30
N ALA A 8 -2.77 -6.74 -9.97
CA ALA A 8 -3.29 -7.94 -9.32
C ALA A 8 -4.81 -8.09 -9.54
N HIS A 9 -5.60 -7.04 -9.26
CA HIS A 9 -7.04 -7.06 -9.48
C HIS A 9 -7.43 -7.21 -10.96
N ILE A 10 -6.68 -6.58 -11.88
CA ILE A 10 -6.91 -6.71 -13.34
C ILE A 10 -6.60 -8.13 -13.82
N SER A 11 -5.59 -8.79 -13.25
CA SER A 11 -5.27 -10.17 -13.57
C SER A 11 -6.36 -11.13 -13.10
N GLY A 12 -6.92 -10.91 -11.90
CA GLY A 12 -8.10 -11.63 -11.42
C GLY A 12 -9.33 -11.44 -12.31
N ALA A 13 -9.63 -10.19 -12.68
CA ALA A 13 -10.75 -9.86 -13.55
C ALA A 13 -10.65 -10.49 -14.96
N ARG A 14 -9.42 -10.73 -15.45
CA ARG A 14 -9.21 -11.44 -16.73
C ARG A 14 -9.57 -12.93 -16.65
N GLY A 15 -9.45 -13.57 -15.49
CA GLY A 15 -9.86 -14.96 -15.27
C GLY A 15 -11.38 -15.15 -15.29
N ASN A 16 -12.13 -14.13 -14.89
CA ASN A 16 -13.61 -14.18 -14.78
C ASN A 16 -14.35 -13.71 -16.04
N ARG A 17 -13.69 -13.61 -17.20
CA ARG A 17 -14.17 -12.98 -18.44
C ARG A 17 -15.52 -13.46 -19.02
N GLY A 18 -16.14 -14.50 -18.45
CA GLY A 18 -17.43 -15.04 -18.87
C GLY A 18 -18.59 -14.89 -17.87
N SER A 19 -18.41 -14.26 -16.70
CA SER A 19 -19.45 -14.13 -15.67
C SER A 19 -19.67 -12.67 -15.24
N LEU A 20 -20.88 -12.36 -14.76
CA LEU A 20 -21.23 -11.09 -14.09
C LEU A 20 -20.34 -10.79 -12.87
N LYS A 21 -19.56 -11.78 -12.40
CA LYS A 21 -18.51 -11.64 -11.38
C LYS A 21 -17.45 -10.57 -11.72
N ILE A 22 -17.25 -10.27 -13.01
CA ILE A 22 -16.39 -9.15 -13.46
C ILE A 22 -16.87 -7.80 -12.89
N LEU A 23 -18.18 -7.61 -12.71
CA LEU A 23 -18.70 -6.37 -12.13
C LEU A 23 -18.25 -6.23 -10.68
N GLY A 24 -18.22 -7.33 -9.92
CA GLY A 24 -17.67 -7.36 -8.55
C GLY A 24 -16.17 -7.04 -8.52
N ASP A 25 -15.39 -7.61 -9.47
CA ASP A 25 -13.97 -7.29 -9.61
C ASP A 25 -13.75 -5.81 -9.96
N ILE A 26 -14.59 -5.20 -10.81
CA ILE A 26 -14.59 -3.75 -11.09
C ILE A 26 -14.92 -2.96 -9.82
N GLY A 27 -15.87 -3.43 -9.01
CA GLY A 27 -16.19 -2.85 -7.71
C GLY A 27 -14.98 -2.80 -6.79
N SER A 28 -14.23 -3.91 -6.68
CA SER A 28 -13.00 -3.98 -5.88
C SER A 28 -11.89 -3.05 -6.38
N ILE A 29 -11.77 -2.85 -7.71
CA ILE A 29 -10.83 -1.89 -8.31
C ILE A 29 -11.22 -0.46 -7.96
N LEU A 30 -12.52 -0.14 -8.04
CA LEU A 30 -13.04 1.19 -7.71
C LEU A 30 -12.82 1.51 -6.23
N GLU A 31 -13.06 0.52 -5.38
CA GLU A 31 -12.81 0.57 -3.95
C GLU A 31 -11.32 0.81 -3.66
N LEU A 32 -10.41 0.07 -4.31
CA LEU A 32 -8.96 0.29 -4.19
C LEU A 32 -8.54 1.72 -4.58
N ILE A 33 -9.08 2.26 -5.68
CA ILE A 33 -8.75 3.62 -6.14
C ILE A 33 -9.26 4.67 -5.14
N GLY A 34 -10.50 4.52 -4.66
CA GLY A 34 -11.06 5.40 -3.64
C GLY A 34 -10.29 5.30 -2.32
N MET A 35 -10.01 4.09 -1.85
CA MET A 35 -9.26 3.86 -0.62
C MET A 35 -7.84 4.39 -0.70
N TYR A 36 -7.18 4.32 -1.85
CA TYR A 36 -5.85 4.89 -2.04
C TYR A 36 -5.79 6.39 -1.72
N TYR A 37 -6.74 7.17 -2.22
CA TYR A 37 -6.77 8.61 -1.93
C TYR A 37 -7.14 8.91 -0.47
N VAL A 38 -8.09 8.16 0.12
CA VAL A 38 -8.41 8.26 1.55
C VAL A 38 -7.17 7.99 2.42
N VAL A 39 -6.42 6.93 2.12
CA VAL A 39 -5.20 6.59 2.88
C VAL A 39 -4.15 7.68 2.71
N LEU A 40 -3.96 8.25 1.51
CA LEU A 40 -3.03 9.36 1.30
C LEU A 40 -3.43 10.61 2.10
N SER A 41 -4.73 10.93 2.14
CA SER A 41 -5.27 12.02 2.95
C SER A 41 -4.94 11.86 4.43
N MET A 42 -5.13 10.65 4.97
CA MET A 42 -4.93 10.37 6.39
C MET A 42 -3.46 10.22 6.79
N VAL A 43 -2.66 9.54 5.97
CA VAL A 43 -1.31 9.09 6.34
C VAL A 43 -0.22 10.02 5.83
N VAL A 44 -0.37 10.58 4.63
CA VAL A 44 0.69 11.39 4.02
C VAL A 44 0.56 12.83 4.47
N ASN A 45 -0.54 13.51 4.07
CA ASN A 45 -0.78 14.88 4.45
C ASN A 45 -2.21 15.31 4.12
N GLY A 46 -3.02 15.57 5.15
CA GLY A 46 -4.41 16.02 5.00
C GLY A 46 -4.57 17.45 4.45
N ALA A 47 -3.53 18.28 4.44
CA ALA A 47 -3.56 19.60 3.80
C ALA A 47 -3.23 19.54 2.30
N VAL A 48 -2.39 18.58 1.87
CA VAL A 48 -2.06 18.38 0.44
C VAL A 48 -3.10 17.50 -0.25
N PHE A 49 -3.64 16.51 0.46
CA PHE A 49 -4.64 15.55 -0.02
C PHE A 49 -5.95 15.66 0.79
N GLY A 50 -6.36 16.88 1.11
CA GLY A 50 -7.58 17.10 1.90
C GLY A 50 -8.82 16.54 1.21
N LEU A 51 -9.76 16.00 1.99
CA LEU A 51 -11.06 15.56 1.46
C LEU A 51 -11.86 16.75 0.88
N ASP A 52 -11.55 17.97 1.30
CA ASP A 52 -12.15 19.22 0.81
C ASP A 52 -11.39 19.83 -0.39
N LEU A 53 -10.33 19.18 -0.88
CA LEU A 53 -9.57 19.72 -2.02
C LEU A 53 -10.40 19.61 -3.31
N VAL A 54 -10.67 20.76 -3.92
CA VAL A 54 -11.30 20.86 -5.24
C VAL A 54 -10.19 21.09 -6.26
N VAL A 55 -9.78 20.04 -6.96
CA VAL A 55 -8.81 20.13 -8.06
C VAL A 55 -9.60 20.31 -9.35
N SER A 56 -9.37 21.41 -10.07
CA SER A 56 -10.01 21.70 -11.37
C SER A 56 -11.56 21.71 -11.36
N GLY A 57 -12.18 22.11 -10.24
CA GLY A 57 -13.65 22.15 -10.10
C GLY A 57 -14.29 20.82 -9.68
N ILE A 58 -13.48 19.80 -9.40
CA ILE A 58 -13.94 18.48 -8.98
C ILE A 58 -13.54 18.24 -7.51
N PRO A 59 -14.49 18.00 -6.59
CA PRO A 59 -14.19 17.67 -5.19
C PRO A 59 -13.61 16.25 -5.11
N VAL A 60 -12.28 16.16 -4.99
CA VAL A 60 -11.58 14.87 -5.09
C VAL A 60 -11.89 13.97 -3.90
N GLY A 61 -12.09 14.53 -2.70
CA GLY A 61 -12.47 13.74 -1.53
C GLY A 61 -13.89 13.19 -1.59
N THR A 62 -14.87 13.97 -2.06
CA THR A 62 -16.24 13.47 -2.26
C THR A 62 -16.27 12.36 -3.30
N ILE A 63 -15.52 12.49 -4.40
CA ILE A 63 -15.38 11.42 -5.39
C ILE A 63 -14.72 10.20 -4.77
N SER A 64 -13.61 10.38 -4.05
CA SER A 64 -12.90 9.28 -3.40
C SER A 64 -13.80 8.46 -2.47
N ILE A 65 -14.56 9.12 -1.60
CA ILE A 65 -15.51 8.44 -0.69
C ILE A 65 -16.64 7.78 -1.50
N SER A 66 -17.15 8.46 -2.53
CA SER A 66 -18.19 7.90 -3.41
C SER A 66 -17.70 6.65 -4.13
N LEU A 67 -16.44 6.62 -4.58
CA LEU A 67 -15.81 5.47 -5.23
C LEU A 67 -15.68 4.28 -4.28
N VAL A 68 -15.35 4.52 -3.00
CA VAL A 68 -15.34 3.46 -1.98
C VAL A 68 -16.74 2.90 -1.75
N ILE A 69 -17.74 3.76 -1.56
CA ILE A 69 -19.12 3.33 -1.29
C ILE A 69 -19.70 2.58 -2.50
N ILE A 70 -19.51 3.12 -3.72
CA ILE A 70 -19.98 2.49 -4.96
C ILE A 70 -19.20 1.19 -5.21
N GLY A 71 -17.89 1.18 -4.99
CA GLY A 71 -17.04 0.00 -5.14
C GLY A 71 -17.46 -1.13 -4.21
N PHE A 72 -17.66 -0.80 -2.93
CA PHE A 72 -18.20 -1.73 -1.93
C PHE A 72 -19.59 -2.21 -2.30
N ALA A 73 -20.51 -1.34 -2.71
CA ALA A 73 -21.87 -1.73 -3.09
C ALA A 73 -21.89 -2.67 -4.31
N VAL A 74 -21.06 -2.39 -5.33
CA VAL A 74 -20.95 -3.23 -6.52
C VAL A 74 -20.31 -4.58 -6.16
N ASN A 75 -19.26 -4.59 -5.33
CA ASN A 75 -18.65 -5.81 -4.82
C ASN A 75 -19.63 -6.63 -3.97
N PHE A 76 -20.42 -5.97 -3.13
CA PHE A 76 -21.46 -6.57 -2.31
C PHE A 76 -22.56 -7.25 -3.14
N ILE A 77 -22.97 -6.65 -4.25
CA ILE A 77 -24.03 -7.20 -5.09
C ILE A 77 -23.52 -8.32 -6.02
N PHE A 78 -22.30 -8.17 -6.57
CA PHE A 78 -21.82 -9.02 -7.66
C PHE A 78 -20.60 -9.90 -7.31
N GLY A 79 -19.99 -9.74 -6.15
CA GLY A 79 -18.79 -10.49 -5.73
C GLY A 79 -19.03 -12.00 -5.61
N ASN A 80 -20.22 -12.41 -5.11
CA ASN A 80 -20.63 -13.80 -4.95
C ASN A 80 -21.63 -14.27 -6.03
N TYR A 81 -21.63 -13.64 -7.21
CA TYR A 81 -22.62 -13.94 -8.24
C TYR A 81 -22.40 -15.31 -8.88
N GLU A 82 -23.33 -16.24 -8.66
CA GLU A 82 -23.40 -17.52 -9.38
C GLU A 82 -24.57 -17.62 -10.36
N LYS A 83 -25.83 -17.35 -9.95
CA LYS A 83 -27.04 -17.56 -10.78
C LYS A 83 -28.15 -16.52 -10.63
N SER A 84 -28.25 -15.83 -9.49
CA SER A 84 -29.32 -14.87 -9.15
C SER A 84 -28.76 -13.72 -8.33
N ILE A 85 -29.16 -12.49 -8.64
CA ILE A 85 -28.75 -11.27 -7.92
C ILE A 85 -29.20 -11.32 -6.46
N LEU A 86 -30.40 -11.85 -6.19
CA LEU A 86 -30.96 -11.94 -4.84
C LEU A 86 -30.25 -12.99 -3.99
N GLN A 87 -29.82 -14.09 -4.62
CA GLN A 87 -29.00 -15.11 -3.97
C GLN A 87 -27.60 -14.55 -3.63
N SER A 88 -26.99 -13.83 -4.57
CA SER A 88 -25.69 -13.16 -4.38
C SER A 88 -25.73 -12.16 -3.22
N VAL A 89 -26.76 -11.32 -3.14
CA VAL A 89 -26.94 -10.39 -2.01
C VAL A 89 -27.16 -11.12 -0.69
N LEU A 90 -27.94 -12.21 -0.69
CA LEU A 90 -28.17 -13.00 0.51
C LEU A 90 -26.89 -13.68 1.01
N ASP A 91 -26.06 -14.19 0.09
CA ASP A 91 -24.80 -14.83 0.44
C ASP A 91 -23.76 -13.78 0.87
N SER A 92 -23.72 -12.60 0.24
CA SER A 92 -22.94 -11.45 0.72
C SER A 92 -23.40 -10.94 2.10
N LEU A 93 -24.69 -11.05 2.44
CA LEU A 93 -25.19 -10.73 3.79
C LEU A 93 -24.76 -11.74 4.83
N LYS A 94 -24.72 -13.04 4.49
CA LYS A 94 -24.20 -14.09 5.39
C LYS A 94 -22.71 -13.89 5.65
N ASP A 95 -21.96 -13.50 4.61
CA ASP A 95 -20.52 -13.26 4.69
C ASP A 95 -20.16 -11.78 4.90
N ILE A 96 -21.07 -10.99 5.50
CA ILE A 96 -20.88 -9.53 5.66
C ILE A 96 -19.60 -9.19 6.43
N VAL A 97 -19.21 -10.02 7.41
CA VAL A 97 -17.96 -9.83 8.15
C VAL A 97 -16.76 -9.96 7.21
N SER A 98 -16.74 -10.97 6.33
CA SER A 98 -15.67 -11.15 5.36
C SER A 98 -15.61 -9.99 4.36
N MET A 99 -16.77 -9.49 3.93
CA MET A 99 -16.83 -8.32 3.02
C MET A 99 -16.26 -7.06 3.68
N LEU A 100 -16.61 -6.79 4.95
CA LEU A 100 -16.04 -5.63 5.67
C LEU A 100 -14.55 -5.79 5.94
N LEU A 101 -14.09 -7.01 6.26
CA LEU A 101 -12.66 -7.30 6.40
C LEU A 101 -11.92 -7.10 5.06
N GLY A 102 -12.57 -7.36 3.92
CA GLY A 102 -12.03 -7.04 2.59
C GLY A 102 -11.64 -5.57 2.45
N VAL A 103 -12.51 -4.64 2.87
CA VAL A 103 -12.23 -3.19 2.86
C VAL A 103 -11.04 -2.84 3.75
N VAL A 104 -10.98 -3.44 4.94
CA VAL A 104 -9.87 -3.24 5.90
C VAL A 104 -8.56 -3.80 5.34
N ASN A 105 -8.61 -4.92 4.61
CA ASN A 105 -7.45 -5.51 3.96
C ASN A 105 -6.92 -4.59 2.85
N VAL A 106 -7.79 -4.00 2.02
CA VAL A 106 -7.40 -3.00 1.01
C VAL A 106 -6.68 -1.82 1.67
N PHE A 107 -7.20 -1.32 2.80
CA PHE A 107 -6.54 -0.27 3.58
C PHE A 107 -5.17 -0.72 4.09
N SER A 108 -5.10 -1.90 4.71
CA SER A 108 -3.87 -2.48 5.26
C SER A 108 -2.79 -2.64 4.19
N ASP A 109 -3.16 -3.15 3.02
CA ASP A 109 -2.27 -3.34 1.88
C ASP A 109 -1.67 -1.99 1.46
N ILE A 110 -2.49 -0.95 1.24
CA ILE A 110 -1.99 0.38 0.84
C ILE A 110 -1.02 0.95 1.90
N VAL A 111 -1.37 0.88 3.20
CA VAL A 111 -0.53 1.37 4.29
C VAL A 111 0.81 0.64 4.33
N SER A 112 0.82 -0.65 4.03
CA SER A 112 2.05 -1.42 4.00
C SER A 112 3.01 -0.95 2.91
N TYR A 113 2.50 -0.52 1.75
CA TYR A 113 3.33 0.11 0.72
C TYR A 113 3.79 1.53 1.09
N ILE A 114 2.96 2.32 1.79
CA ILE A 114 3.34 3.66 2.27
C ILE A 114 4.55 3.59 3.21
N ARG A 115 4.75 2.47 3.89
CA ARG A 115 5.90 2.23 4.76
C ARG A 115 7.24 2.48 4.07
N LEU A 116 7.40 2.08 2.80
CA LEU A 116 8.63 2.33 2.05
C LEU A 116 8.85 3.83 1.77
N TRP A 117 7.76 4.55 1.46
CA TRP A 117 7.79 6.01 1.31
C TRP A 117 8.15 6.69 2.65
N ALA A 118 7.55 6.25 3.76
CA ALA A 118 7.80 6.81 5.09
C ALA A 118 9.26 6.64 5.52
N VAL A 119 9.86 5.48 5.22
CA VAL A 119 11.29 5.24 5.46
C VAL A 119 12.15 6.20 4.63
N GLY A 120 11.85 6.39 3.34
CA GLY A 120 12.57 7.35 2.50
C GLY A 120 12.44 8.80 2.97
N LEU A 121 11.25 9.21 3.40
CA LEU A 121 11.00 10.54 3.98
C LEU A 121 11.78 10.74 5.29
N ALA A 122 11.80 9.74 6.16
CA ALA A 122 12.58 9.76 7.40
C ALA A 122 14.08 9.88 7.11
N GLY A 123 14.59 9.16 6.10
CA GLY A 123 15.98 9.26 5.64
C GLY A 123 16.34 10.66 5.13
N ALA A 124 15.43 11.32 4.40
CA ALA A 124 15.61 12.69 3.94
C ALA A 124 15.64 13.69 5.12
N ALA A 125 14.75 13.50 6.11
CA ALA A 125 14.74 14.33 7.32
C ALA A 125 16.04 14.19 8.13
N ILE A 126 16.53 12.97 8.33
CA ILE A 126 17.82 12.71 9.00
C ILE A 126 18.97 13.39 8.26
N SER A 127 18.99 13.30 6.92
CA SER A 127 19.98 13.99 6.09
C SER A 127 19.93 15.52 6.28
N SER A 128 18.73 16.11 6.36
CA SER A 128 18.57 17.55 6.64
C SER A 128 19.13 17.91 8.01
N THR A 129 18.77 17.15 9.04
CA THR A 129 19.24 17.40 10.41
C THR A 129 20.76 17.28 10.54
N VAL A 130 21.39 16.29 9.87
CA VAL A 130 22.87 16.17 9.83
C VAL A 130 23.49 17.40 9.18
N ASN A 131 22.92 17.88 8.06
CA ASN A 131 23.42 19.07 7.38
C ASN A 131 23.25 20.34 8.23
N GLU A 132 22.10 20.50 8.89
CA GLU A 132 21.82 21.62 9.80
C GLU A 132 22.76 21.62 11.01
N MET A 133 23.07 20.44 11.56
CA MET A 133 24.01 20.30 12.67
C MET A 133 25.45 20.67 12.28
N VAL A 134 25.86 20.38 11.04
CA VAL A 134 27.23 20.61 10.56
C VAL A 134 27.44 22.02 9.97
N SER A 135 26.38 22.65 9.45
CA SER A 135 26.41 23.97 8.82
C SER A 135 27.16 25.05 9.66
N PRO A 136 26.92 25.19 10.98
CA PRO A 136 27.65 26.17 11.80
C PRO A 136 29.13 25.84 12.00
N LEU A 137 29.51 24.56 11.94
CA LEU A 137 30.90 24.12 12.17
C LEU A 137 31.81 24.35 10.96
N LEU A 138 31.25 24.41 9.76
CA LEU A 138 32.02 24.68 8.53
C LEU A 138 32.54 26.12 8.43
N GLY A 139 31.94 27.06 9.17
CA GLY A 139 32.38 28.46 9.24
C GLY A 139 33.68 28.68 10.03
N HIS A 140 34.15 27.67 10.76
CA HIS A 140 35.34 27.75 11.58
C HIS A 140 36.40 26.76 11.10
N PHE A 141 37.53 27.28 10.60
CA PHE A 141 38.62 26.47 10.02
C PHE A 141 39.11 25.34 10.94
N ILE A 142 39.11 25.57 12.26
CA ILE A 142 39.51 24.60 13.29
C ILE A 142 38.55 23.39 13.38
N PHE A 143 37.27 23.58 13.07
CA PHE A 143 36.23 22.54 13.21
C PHE A 143 35.90 21.82 11.90
N ILE A 144 36.55 22.18 10.79
CA ILE A 144 36.34 21.54 9.47
C ILE A 144 36.59 20.03 9.52
N ILE A 145 37.66 19.59 10.19
CA ILE A 145 37.97 18.16 10.31
C ILE A 145 36.86 17.41 11.04
N PHE A 146 36.33 17.99 12.13
CA PHE A 146 35.24 17.41 12.89
C PHE A 146 33.92 17.40 12.08
N ALA A 147 33.63 18.49 11.36
CA ALA A 147 32.49 18.61 10.45
C ALA A 147 32.49 17.51 9.37
N VAL A 148 33.65 17.25 8.76
CA VAL A 148 33.81 16.18 7.75
C VAL A 148 33.54 14.80 8.35
N VAL A 149 34.08 14.51 9.54
CA VAL A 149 33.83 13.23 10.22
C VAL A 149 32.34 13.02 10.50
N VAL A 150 31.66 14.04 11.01
CA VAL A 150 30.23 13.99 11.32
C VAL A 150 29.38 13.85 10.06
N LEU A 151 29.73 14.53 8.96
CA LEU A 151 29.05 14.35 7.67
C LEU A 151 29.19 12.94 7.14
N VAL A 152 30.43 12.41 7.10
CA VAL A 152 30.70 11.07 6.58
C VAL A 152 29.99 10.01 7.43
N PHE A 153 30.06 10.13 8.76
CA PHE A 153 29.40 9.20 9.66
C PHE A 153 27.87 9.31 9.60
N GLY A 154 27.32 10.53 9.63
CA GLY A 154 25.88 10.77 9.61
C GLY A 154 25.22 10.30 8.31
N HIS A 155 25.82 10.62 7.15
CA HIS A 155 25.33 10.15 5.86
C HIS A 155 25.57 8.65 5.66
N GLY A 156 26.72 8.14 6.11
CA GLY A 156 27.02 6.70 6.08
C GLY A 156 26.00 5.87 6.87
N LEU A 157 25.69 6.29 8.11
CA LEU A 157 24.68 5.64 8.94
C LEU A 157 23.28 5.77 8.32
N ASN A 158 22.92 6.95 7.79
CA ASN A 158 21.63 7.16 7.13
C ASN A 158 21.45 6.22 5.92
N MET A 159 22.48 6.03 5.10
CA MET A 159 22.43 5.09 3.98
C MET A 159 22.24 3.64 4.45
N ILE A 160 22.99 3.20 5.46
CA ILE A 160 22.87 1.84 6.00
C ILE A 160 21.46 1.60 6.55
N LEU A 161 20.93 2.53 7.34
CA LEU A 161 19.59 2.41 7.94
C LEU A 161 18.49 2.36 6.89
N ASN A 162 18.57 3.20 5.85
CA ASN A 162 17.60 3.18 4.76
C ASN A 162 17.65 1.86 3.96
N VAL A 163 18.85 1.36 3.65
CA VAL A 163 19.02 0.08 2.92
C VAL A 163 18.47 -1.08 3.74
N LEU A 164 18.85 -1.18 5.02
CA LEU A 164 18.34 -2.22 5.90
C LEU A 164 16.83 -2.17 5.99
N SER A 165 16.27 -0.98 6.20
CA SER A 165 14.84 -0.77 6.32
C SER A 165 14.09 -1.18 5.05
N VAL A 166 14.56 -0.82 3.86
CA VAL A 166 13.97 -1.27 2.59
C VAL A 166 14.03 -2.79 2.43
N ILE A 167 15.14 -3.43 2.81
CA ILE A 167 15.30 -4.89 2.70
C ILE A 167 14.31 -5.63 3.62
N VAL A 168 14.29 -5.32 4.92
CA VAL A 168 13.38 -6.01 5.85
C VAL A 168 11.91 -5.72 5.54
N HIS A 169 11.60 -4.51 5.09
CA HIS A 169 10.24 -4.14 4.73
C HIS A 169 9.80 -4.78 3.41
N GLY A 170 10.70 -4.87 2.43
CA GLY A 170 10.48 -5.59 1.18
C GLY A 170 10.25 -7.09 1.38
N ILE A 171 11.05 -7.73 2.26
CA ILE A 171 10.87 -9.15 2.62
C ILE A 171 9.50 -9.35 3.28
N ARG A 172 9.11 -8.48 4.22
CA ARG A 172 7.80 -8.53 4.88
C ARG A 172 6.64 -8.46 3.88
N LEU A 173 6.71 -7.53 2.92
CA LEU A 173 5.71 -7.39 1.87
C LEU A 173 5.64 -8.66 0.99
N ASN A 174 6.78 -9.21 0.59
CA ASN A 174 6.82 -10.40 -0.28
C ASN A 174 6.34 -11.68 0.44
N THR A 175 6.68 -11.85 1.72
CA THR A 175 6.31 -13.05 2.47
C THR A 175 4.90 -13.02 3.02
N LEU A 176 4.37 -11.85 3.40
CA LEU A 176 3.04 -11.75 4.01
C LEU A 176 1.95 -11.33 3.03
N GLU A 177 2.16 -10.31 2.20
CA GLU A 177 1.09 -9.79 1.34
C GLU A 177 1.03 -10.56 0.02
N PHE A 178 2.17 -10.77 -0.63
CA PHE A 178 2.20 -11.52 -1.90
C PHE A 178 1.88 -13.01 -1.69
N SER A 179 2.49 -13.67 -0.69
CA SER A 179 2.20 -15.09 -0.41
C SER A 179 0.75 -15.36 -0.01
N THR A 180 0.11 -14.44 0.73
CA THR A 180 -1.29 -14.59 1.16
C THR A 180 -2.23 -14.36 -0.02
N HIS A 181 -1.97 -13.36 -0.85
CA HIS A 181 -2.77 -13.11 -2.06
C HIS A 181 -2.63 -14.22 -3.12
N ILE A 182 -1.55 -15.01 -3.10
CA ILE A 182 -1.37 -16.17 -3.99
C ILE A 182 -1.92 -17.48 -3.39
N GLY A 183 -2.35 -17.49 -2.12
CA GLY A 183 -2.85 -18.72 -1.46
C GLY A 183 -1.77 -19.78 -1.23
N LEU A 184 -0.51 -19.36 -1.12
CA LEU A 184 0.63 -20.25 -0.99
C LEU A 184 0.73 -20.72 0.47
N SER A 185 0.23 -21.93 0.76
CA SER A 185 0.49 -22.60 2.03
C SER A 185 1.95 -23.06 2.03
N TRP A 186 2.80 -22.50 2.89
CA TRP A 186 4.20 -22.91 3.05
C TRP A 186 4.39 -24.35 3.59
N SER A 187 3.36 -25.21 3.50
CA SER A 187 3.42 -26.65 3.71
C SER A 187 3.85 -27.37 2.42
N GLY A 188 5.11 -27.19 2.03
CA GLY A 188 5.75 -28.02 1.01
C GLY A 188 6.56 -29.15 1.64
N HIS A 189 6.53 -30.34 1.06
CA HIS A 189 7.52 -31.37 1.40
C HIS A 189 8.85 -31.02 0.74
N LYS A 190 9.92 -30.95 1.55
CA LYS A 190 11.28 -30.79 1.03
C LYS A 190 11.59 -32.00 0.15
N TYR A 191 11.98 -31.77 -1.10
CA TYR A 191 12.43 -32.83 -1.99
C TYR A 191 13.73 -33.42 -1.42
N GLU A 192 13.69 -34.67 -1.00
CA GLU A 192 14.86 -35.46 -0.66
C GLU A 192 15.24 -36.27 -1.91
N PRO A 193 16.28 -35.87 -2.65
CA PRO A 193 16.77 -36.66 -3.76
C PRO A 193 17.30 -38.00 -3.21
N PHE A 194 17.23 -39.05 -4.02
CA PHE A 194 17.85 -40.33 -3.68
C PHE A 194 19.35 -40.12 -3.45
N GLU A 195 19.80 -40.39 -2.23
CA GLU A 195 21.22 -40.61 -1.92
C GLU A 195 21.57 -42.02 -2.40
N GLU A 196 22.57 -42.12 -3.28
CA GLU A 196 23.10 -43.39 -3.81
C GLU A 196 24.13 -44.02 -2.86
#